data_AF-A0A2S7PSN5-F1
#
_entry.id   AF-A0A2S7PSN5-F1
#
_cell.length_a   1.000
_cell.length_b   1.000
_cell.length_c   1.000
_cell.angle_alpha   90.00
_cell.angle_beta   90.00
_cell.angle_gamma   90.00
#
_symmetry.space_group_name_H-M   'P 1'
#
loop_
_entity.id
_entity.type
_entity.pdbx_description
1 polymer ?
#
loop_
_entity_poly.entity_id
_entity_poly.type
_entity_poly.pdbx_seq_one_letter_code
_entity_poly.pdbx_strand_id
1 'polypeptide(L)' 'MGQGFSLTTLSAGSAGIDVPEFADLVYEKSMGTARFMKSIRARSQDGVVLVKVVVKPYAMDLKQYRKKIIGMETS' A
#
# COMPACT_ATOMS: atom_id res chain seq x y z
N MET A 1 -19.15 3.59 25.61
CA MET A 1 -17.84 3.97 25.02
C MET A 1 -17.12 2.68 24.62
N GLY A 2 -17.35 2.21 23.39
CA GLY A 2 -16.88 0.89 22.94
C GLY A 2 -15.46 0.97 22.34
N GLN A 3 -14.54 0.18 22.87
CA GLN A 3 -13.18 0.06 22.37
C GLN A 3 -13.15 -0.56 20.97
N GLY A 4 -12.87 0.27 19.97
CA GLY A 4 -12.53 -0.18 18.63
C GLY A 4 -11.04 -0.47 18.53
N PHE A 5 -10.61 -1.65 18.98
CA PHE A 5 -9.29 -2.13 18.56
C PHE A 5 -9.37 -2.43 17.06
N SER A 6 -8.62 -1.67 16.27
CA SER A 6 -8.24 -2.12 14.93
C SER A 6 -7.36 -3.35 15.12
N LEU A 7 -7.97 -4.52 15.25
CA LEU A 7 -7.33 -5.81 15.04
C LEU A 7 -7.00 -5.92 13.55
N THR A 8 -6.01 -5.15 13.12
CA THR A 8 -5.20 -5.55 11.97
C THR A 8 -4.41 -6.74 12.47
N THR A 9 -4.96 -7.94 12.29
CA THR A 9 -4.14 -9.15 12.33
C THR A 9 -2.97 -8.88 11.39
N LEU A 10 -1.79 -8.69 11.97
CA LEU A 10 -0.56 -8.58 11.22
C LEU A 10 -0.44 -9.93 10.51
N SER A 11 -0.83 -9.97 9.23
CA SER A 11 -0.57 -11.13 8.39
C SER A 11 0.92 -11.45 8.57
N ALA A 12 1.21 -12.68 8.95
CA ALA A 12 2.54 -13.19 9.31
C ALA A 12 3.53 -13.24 8.12
N GLY A 13 3.40 -12.31 7.16
CA GLY A 13 4.35 -11.91 6.13
C GLY A 13 4.76 -10.43 6.29
N SER A 14 4.92 -9.98 7.54
CA SER A 14 5.32 -8.59 7.87
C SER A 14 6.71 -8.23 7.32
N ALA A 15 7.56 -9.22 7.03
CA ALA A 15 8.83 -9.06 6.32
C ALA A 15 8.66 -9.31 4.81
N GLY A 16 9.11 -8.35 4.00
CA GLY A 16 9.20 -8.45 2.54
C GLY A 16 7.88 -8.24 1.83
N ILE A 17 7.66 -7.04 1.27
CA ILE A 17 6.83 -7.03 0.08
C ILE A 17 7.71 -7.64 -1.01
N ASP A 18 7.66 -8.97 -1.14
CA ASP A 18 8.50 -9.71 -2.07
C ASP A 18 7.73 -9.86 -3.38
N VAL A 19 7.89 -8.85 -4.24
CA VAL A 19 7.35 -8.84 -5.59
C VAL A 19 8.49 -8.50 -6.56
N PRO A 20 8.51 -9.08 -7.77
CA PRO A 20 9.59 -8.86 -8.73
C PRO A 20 9.87 -7.38 -9.02
N GLU A 21 8.85 -6.54 -8.93
CA GLU A 21 8.92 -5.09 -9.14
C GLU A 21 9.78 -4.35 -8.09
N PHE A 22 10.16 -5.00 -6.99
CA PHE A 22 11.04 -4.45 -5.95
C PHE A 22 12.38 -5.19 -5.83
N ALA A 23 12.78 -5.97 -6.83
CA ALA A 23 14.02 -6.75 -6.79
C ALA A 23 15.30 -5.89 -6.65
N ASP A 24 15.23 -4.62 -7.05
CA ASP A 24 16.31 -3.63 -6.94
C ASP A 24 16.31 -2.89 -5.58
N LEU A 25 15.36 -3.17 -4.70
CA LEU A 25 15.18 -2.49 -3.43
C LEU A 25 15.57 -3.36 -2.24
N VAL A 26 16.41 -2.82 -1.36
CA VAL A 26 16.74 -3.43 -0.07
C VAL A 26 15.77 -2.90 0.99
N TYR A 27 14.97 -3.79 1.57
CA TYR A 27 14.08 -3.44 2.69
C TYR A 27 14.90 -2.95 3.90
N GLU A 28 14.55 -1.79 4.47
CA GLU A 28 15.16 -1.29 5.71
C GLU A 28 14.18 -1.41 6.90
N LYS A 29 12.98 -0.83 6.78
CA LYS A 29 12.02 -0.76 7.91
C LYS A 29 10.58 -0.56 7.44
N SER A 30 9.61 -1.09 8.18
CA SER A 30 8.19 -0.77 8.03
C SER A 30 7.89 0.67 8.50
N MET A 31 7.16 1.41 7.68
CA MET A 31 6.78 2.81 7.94
C MET A 31 5.31 2.97 8.33
N GLY A 32 4.48 1.97 8.06
CA GLY A 32 3.07 1.97 8.45
C GLY A 32 2.22 1.03 7.61
N THR A 33 1.08 0.64 8.16
CA THR A 33 0.12 -0.23 7.51
C THR A 33 -1.28 0.38 7.64
N ALA A 34 -2.07 0.27 6.58
CA ALA A 34 -3.51 0.52 6.57
C ALA A 34 -4.21 -0.70 5.94
N ARG A 35 -5.56 -0.71 5.98
CA ARG A 35 -6.37 -1.87 5.55
C ARG A 35 -6.00 -2.44 4.18
N PHE A 36 -5.63 -1.57 3.25
CA PHE A 36 -5.30 -1.92 1.86
C PHE A 36 -3.92 -1.42 1.44
N MET A 37 -3.12 -0.92 2.39
CA MET A 37 -1.85 -0.27 2.07
C MET A 37 -0.75 -0.72 3.04
N LYS A 38 0.45 -0.97 2.51
CA LYS A 38 1.68 -1.12 3.30
C LYS A 38 2.69 -0.10 2.83
N SER A 39 3.35 0.56 3.78
CA SER A 39 4.43 1.51 3.52
C SER A 39 5.73 0.99 4.13
N ILE A 40 6.80 0.95 3.34
CA ILE A 40 8.14 0.56 3.80
C ILE A 40 9.16 1.61 3.38
N ARG A 41 10.19 1.75 4.20
CA ARG A 41 11.43 2.42 3.82
C ARG A 41 12.35 1.35 3.23
N ALA A 42 12.89 1.64 2.06
CA ALA A 42 13.84 0.78 1.38
C ALA A 42 15.00 1.62 0.84
N ARG A 43 16.05 0.94 0.39
CA ARG A 43 17.22 1.53 -0.26
C ARG A 43 17.35 1.00 -1.67
N SER A 44 17.39 1.90 -2.64
CA SER A 44 17.79 1.63 -4.02
C SER A 44 19.27 2.02 -4.20
N GLN A 45 19.84 1.75 -5.38
CA GLN A 45 21.18 2.20 -5.75
C GLN A 45 21.31 3.74 -5.67
N ASP A 46 20.22 4.46 -5.96
CA ASP A 46 20.17 5.93 -5.95
C ASP A 46 19.90 6.54 -4.56
N GLY A 47 19.73 5.71 -3.53
CA GLY A 47 19.52 6.15 -2.15
C GLY A 47 18.23 5.65 -1.51
N VAL A 48 17.74 6.40 -0.53
CA VAL A 48 16.60 5.98 0.32
C VAL A 48 15.28 6.32 -0.36
N VAL A 49 14.36 5.35 -0.40
CA VAL A 49 13.02 5.48 -0.99
C VAL A 49 11.92 5.07 -0.02
N LEU A 50 10.73 5.66 -0.20
CA LEU A 50 9.49 5.24 0.46
C LEU A 50 8.62 4.48 -0.54
N VAL A 51 8.39 3.20 -0.29
CA VAL A 51 7.53 2.36 -1.12
C VAL A 51 6.13 2.30 -0.50
N LYS A 52 5.10 2.55 -1.30
CA LYS A 52 3.70 2.41 -0.92
C LYS A 52 3.00 1.41 -1.84
N VAL A 53 2.54 0.32 -1.26
CA VAL A 53 1.83 -0.73 -1.98
C VAL A 53 0.37 -0.68 -1.60
N VAL A 54 -0.50 -0.59 -2.59
CA VAL A 54 -1.95 -0.60 -2.42
C VAL A 54 -2.53 -1.81 -3.13
N VAL A 55 -3.31 -2.60 -2.41
CA VAL A 55 -3.93 -3.82 -2.95
C VAL A 55 -5.44 -3.63 -2.98
N LYS A 56 -6.07 -3.97 -4.10
CA LYS A 56 -7.54 -4.00 -4.16
C LYS A 56 -8.05 -5.21 -3.36
N PRO A 57 -9.08 -5.05 -2.51
CA PRO A 57 -9.60 -6.15 -1.71
C PRO A 57 -10.20 -7.30 -2.53
N TYR A 58 -10.69 -6.99 -3.73
CA TYR A 58 -11.25 -7.93 -4.70
C TYR A 58 -11.12 -7.31 -6.09
N ALA A 59 -11.40 -8.08 -7.14
CA ALA A 59 -11.42 -7.58 -8.52
C ALA A 59 -12.49 -6.49 -8.67
N MET A 60 -12.07 -5.23 -8.58
CA MET A 60 -12.94 -4.06 -8.71
C MET A 60 -12.40 -3.07 -9.75
N ASP A 61 -13.29 -2.48 -10.54
CA ASP A 61 -12.95 -1.38 -11.44
C ASP A 61 -12.97 -0.04 -10.68
N LEU A 62 -11.89 0.73 -10.80
CA LEU A 62 -11.76 2.04 -10.19
C LEU A 62 -12.04 3.19 -11.18
N LYS A 63 -12.27 2.90 -12.47
CA LYS A 63 -12.51 3.93 -13.50
C LYS A 63 -13.68 4.86 -13.15
N GLN A 64 -14.75 4.31 -12.56
CA GLN A 64 -15.91 5.11 -12.13
C GLN A 64 -15.54 6.15 -11.06
N TYR A 65 -14.64 5.80 -10.13
CA TYR A 65 -14.19 6.71 -9.08
C TYR A 65 -13.16 7.71 -9.62
N ARG A 66 -12.33 7.30 -10.58
CA ARG A 66 -11.37 8.19 -11.26
C ARG A 66 -12.08 9.41 -11.86
N LYS A 67 -13.19 9.21 -12.59
CA LYS A 67 -13.95 10.32 -13.18
C LYS A 67 -14.46 11.30 -12.12
N LYS A 68 -15.00 10.78 -11.02
CA LYS A 68 -15.50 11.58 -9.89
C LYS A 68 -14.38 12.35 -9.17
N ILE A 69 -13.22 11.73 -8.98
CA ILE A 69 -12.09 12.35 -8.27
C ILE A 69 -11.41 13.43 -9.13
N ILE A 70 -11.30 13.21 -10.44
CA ILE A 70 -10.65 14.15 -11.37
C ILE A 70 -11.62 15.25 -11.85
N GLY A 71 -12.89 15.21 -11.42
CA GLY A 71 -13.90 16.21 -11.79
C GLY A 71 -14.38 16.10 -13.25
N MET A 72 -14.15 14.96 -13.91
CA MET A 72 -14.69 14.69 -15.24
C MET A 72 -16.09 14.09 -15.09
N GLU A 73 -17.04 14.88 -14.61
CA GLU A 73 -18.47 14.59 -14.83
C GLU A 73 -18.76 14.81 -16.31
N THR A 74 -19.10 13.74 -17.02
CA THR A 74 -19.61 13.83 -18.38
C THR A 74 -21.07 14.26 -18.26
N SER A 75 -21.38 15.50 -18.65
CA SER A 75 -22.74 15.95 -18.95
C SER A 75 -23.34 15.15 -20.10
#